data_AF-B7ANJ2-F1
#
_entry.id   AF-B7ANJ2-F1
#
_cell.length_a   1.000
_cell.length_b   1.000
_cell.length_c   1.000
_cell.angle_alpha   90.00
_cell.angle_beta   90.00
_cell.angle_gamma   90.00
#
_symmetry.space_group_name_H-M   'P 1'
#
loop_
_entity.id
_entity.type
_entity.pdbx_description
1 polymer ?
#
loop_
_entity_poly.entity_id
_entity_poly.type
_entity_poly.pdbx_seq_one_letter_code
_entity_poly.pdbx_strand_id
1 'polypeptide(L)' 'MQLSVRTVRKYSYIVYPSEVVVYDDCGNAVVKCPTEQEAKEYIRNLESEAKDDDI' A
#
# COMPACT_ATOMS: atom_id res chain seq x y z
N MET A 1 6.89 -2.91 17.09
CA MET A 1 7.51 -4.11 16.48
C MET A 1 7.00 -4.19 15.06
N GLN A 2 7.89 -4.06 14.07
CA GLN A 2 7.58 -4.12 12.64
C GLN A 2 7.89 -5.52 12.14
N LEU A 3 6.91 -6.22 11.54
CA LEU A 3 7.11 -7.60 11.07
C LEU A 3 7.78 -7.66 9.70
N SER A 4 7.39 -6.76 8.79
CA SER A 4 7.97 -6.69 7.43
C SER A 4 7.55 -5.42 6.71
N VAL A 5 8.47 -4.87 5.89
CA VAL A 5 8.20 -3.79 4.92
C VAL A 5 8.27 -4.41 3.54
N ARG A 6 7.25 -4.19 2.72
CA ARG A 6 7.28 -4.51 1.30
C ARG A 6 7.04 -3.25 0.50
N THR A 7 7.96 -2.96 -0.39
CA THR A 7 7.93 -1.79 -1.28
C THR A 7 7.48 -2.23 -2.66
N VAL A 8 6.41 -1.61 -3.16
CA VAL A 8 5.82 -1.83 -4.48
C VAL A 8 5.85 -0.50 -5.22
N ARG A 9 6.90 -0.29 -6.02
CA ARG A 9 7.17 0.95 -6.77
C ARG A 9 7.06 2.21 -5.89
N LYS A 10 5.94 2.93 -5.96
CA LYS A 10 5.64 4.21 -5.29
C LYS A 10 4.93 4.05 -3.95
N TYR A 11 4.46 2.86 -3.61
CA TYR A 11 3.80 2.61 -2.34
C TYR A 11 4.55 1.54 -1.57
N SER A 12 4.72 1.73 -0.28
CA SER A 12 5.28 0.72 0.62
C SER A 12 4.27 0.39 1.68
N TYR A 13 4.17 -0.87 2.09
CA TYR A 13 3.30 -1.20 3.22
C TYR A 13 4.07 -1.92 4.32
N ILE A 14 3.63 -1.67 5.54
CA ILE A 14 4.21 -2.20 6.76
C ILE A 14 3.17 -3.10 7.41
N VAL A 15 3.54 -4.37 7.60
CA VAL A 15 2.71 -5.32 8.33
C VAL A 15 3.05 -5.21 9.81
N TYR A 16 2.06 -4.80 10.60
CA TYR A 16 2.07 -4.88 12.05
C TYR A 16 1.28 -6.13 12.50
N PRO A 17 1.53 -6.64 13.71
CA PRO A 17 0.79 -7.79 14.22
C PRO A 17 -0.72 -7.52 14.39
N SER A 18 -1.13 -6.25 14.45
CA SER A 18 -2.52 -5.84 14.64
C SER A 18 -3.17 -5.25 13.38
N GLU A 19 -2.39 -4.73 12.44
CA GLU A 19 -2.89 -4.02 11.25
C GLU A 19 -1.79 -3.90 10.19
N VAL A 20 -2.17 -3.51 8.98
CA VAL A 20 -1.26 -3.24 7.86
C VAL A 20 -1.43 -1.80 7.44
N VAL A 21 -0.34 -1.05 7.34
CA VAL A 21 -0.38 0.36 6.97
C VAL A 21 0.36 0.55 5.65
N VAL A 22 -0.32 1.11 4.66
CA VAL A 22 0.27 1.51 3.39
C VAL A 22 0.73 2.95 3.48
N TYR A 23 1.94 3.20 2.99
CA TYR A 23 2.63 4.45 2.90
C TYR A 23 2.89 4.80 1.44
N ASP A 24 2.80 6.08 1.12
CA ASP A 24 3.22 6.63 -0.16
C ASP A 24 4.75 6.76 -0.23
N ASP A 25 5.29 7.09 -1.40
CA ASP A 25 6.70 7.41 -1.64
C ASP A 25 7.19 8.55 -0.74
N CYS A 26 6.28 9.48 -0.41
CA CYS A 26 6.55 10.55 0.55
C CYS A 26 6.60 10.10 2.02
N GLY A 27 6.34 8.82 2.33
CA GLY A 27 6.29 8.29 3.69
C GLY A 27 5.01 8.64 4.46
N ASN A 28 3.97 9.13 3.77
CA ASN A 28 2.68 9.44 4.36
C ASN A 28 1.79 8.19 4.39
N ALA A 29 1.16 7.90 5.53
CA ALA A 29 0.21 6.79 5.66
C ALA A 29 -1.06 7.10 4.84
N VAL A 30 -1.31 6.31 3.80
CA VAL A 30 -2.41 6.50 2.85
C VAL A 30 -3.63 5.70 3.27
N VAL A 31 -3.42 4.43 3.67
CA VAL A 31 -4.50 3.54 4.07
C VAL A 31 -4.05 2.59 5.18
N LYS A 32 -5.00 2.22 6.04
CA LYS A 32 -4.84 1.18 7.06
C LYS A 32 -5.78 0.04 6.72
N CYS A 33 -5.22 -1.14 6.54
CA CYS A 33 -5.93 -2.36 6.22
C CYS A 33 -5.76 -3.36 7.37
N PRO A 34 -6.75 -4.17 7.72
CA PRO A 34 -6.57 -5.22 8.72
C PRO A 34 -5.71 -6.38 8.19
N THR A 35 -5.61 -6.56 6.86
CA THR A 35 -4.85 -7.66 6.24
C THR A 35 -3.85 -7.20 5.17
N GLU A 36 -2.80 -8.00 4.95
CA GLU A 36 -1.81 -7.73 3.90
C GLU A 36 -2.44 -7.81 2.49
N GLN A 37 -3.44 -8.68 2.30
CA GLN A 37 -4.10 -8.85 1.00
C GLN A 37 -4.83 -7.57 0.57
N GLU A 38 -5.58 -6.94 1.48
CA GLU A 38 -6.24 -5.67 1.19
C GLU A 38 -5.23 -4.56 0.85
N ALA A 39 -4.12 -4.48 1.59
CA ALA A 39 -3.07 -3.51 1.30
C ALA A 39 -2.48 -3.71 -0.12
N LYS A 40 -2.25 -4.96 -0.53
CA LYS A 40 -1.76 -5.29 -1.88
C LYS A 40 -2.78 -4.95 -2.96
N GLU A 41 -4.03 -5.35 -2.77
CA GLU A 41 -5.12 -5.07 -3.71
C GLU A 41 -5.32 -3.56 -3.87
N TYR A 42 -5.23 -2.79 -2.78
CA TYR A 42 -5.30 -1.34 -2.82
C TYR A 42 -4.18 -0.73 -3.67
N ILE A 43 -2.92 -1.12 -3.43
CA ILE A 43 -1.78 -0.63 -4.23
C ILE A 43 -1.94 -1.03 -5.70
N ARG A 44 -2.36 -2.26 -5.98
CA ARG A 44 -2.60 -2.75 -7.34
C ARG A 44 -3.70 -1.96 -8.05
N ASN A 45 -4.79 -1.66 -7.35
CA ASN A 45 -5.90 -0.89 -7.89
C ASN A 45 -5.48 0.56 -8.15
N LEU A 46 -4.71 1.18 -7.24
CA LEU A 46 -4.13 2.51 -7.46
C LEU A 46 -3.19 2.56 -8.67
N GLU A 47 -2.36 1.54 -8.86
CA GLU A 47 -1.49 1.44 -10.04
C GLU A 47 -2.26 1.24 -11.34
N SER A 48 -3.40 0.56 -11.29
CA SER A 48 -4.32 0.40 -12.43
C SER A 48 -5.08 1.69 -12.73
N GLU A 49 -5.65 2.34 -11.71
CA GLU A 49 -6.47 3.54 -11.85
C GLU A 49 -5.65 4.75 -12.32
N ALA A 50 -4.35 4.79 -12.01
CA ALA A 50 -3.44 5.84 -12.50
C ALA A 50 -3.10 5.73 -14.01
N LYS A 51 -3.63 4.75 -14.75
CA LYS A 51 -3.35 4.54 -16.18
C LYS A 51 -4.51 4.80 -17.14
N ASP A 52 -5.68 5.21 -16.66
CA ASP A 52 -6.88 5.44 -17.49
C ASP A 52 -7.11 6.93 -17.83
N ASP A 53 -6.04 7.70 -18.06
CA ASP A 53 -6.10 9.10 -18.52
C ASP A 53 -5.20 9.31 -19.76
N ASP A 54 -5.37 8.45 -20.77
CA ASP A 54 -4.91 8.71 -22.16
C ASP A 54 -6.07 8.32 -23.10
N ILE A 55 -6.92 9.30 -23.40
CA ILE A 55 -7.98 9.24 -24.42
C ILE A 55 -7.59 10.10 -25.62
#